data_AF-A0A453DH39-F1
#
_entry.id   AF-A0A453DH39-F1
#
_cell.length_a   1.000
_cell.length_b   1.000
_cell.length_c   1.000
_cell.angle_alpha   90.00
_cell.angle_beta   90.00
_cell.angle_gamma   90.00
#
_symmetry.space_group_name_H-M   'P 1'
#
loop_
_entity.id
_entity.type
_entity.pdbx_description
1 polymer ?
#
loop_
_entity_poly.entity_id
_entity_poly.type
_entity_poly.pdbx_seq_one_letter_code
_entity_poly.pdbx_strand_id
1 'polypeptide(L)'
;MRMGYPSFSICRKYIQDEWKNFFERIRPKDEESRKSMMDEISRWASYRGQTAKTGKVTNSTERPKLDPKDEFLKARMEDISLWASYRGQTLTRTVRGMMYYRRALEIQCIQDKNAKLDHQRTNSSYQDGESVADMDLAIADIKFTYVVSCQVYGMQKVSKDAKEKARYLNILNLMMMYPSLRIAYIDEVEAPNKDGMTEKTYYSVLVKGVGDKYDEEIYRIKLPGKPTNIGEGKPENQNHAIIFTRGEALQVIDMNQDNYLEEAFKMRNVLEEFESTKYGKSKPTILGLREHIFTGSVSSLAWFMSNQETSFVTIGQRVLANPLKVRFHYGHPDIFDRLFHITRGGISKASKTINLSEDIFSGFNSTMRGGNITHHEYMQVGKGRDVGMNQISSFEAKVANGNGEQTLSRDIYRLGRRFDFYRMLSFYFTTVG
;
A
#
# COMPACT_ATOMS: atom_id res chain seq x y z
N MET A 1 3.61 9.16 -11.12
CA MET A 1 4.78 9.76 -10.43
C MET A 1 4.88 11.26 -10.75
N ARG A 2 4.42 12.17 -9.88
CA ARG A 2 4.73 13.61 -9.98
C ARG A 2 4.90 14.19 -8.57
N MET A 3 6.11 14.68 -8.25
CA MET A 3 6.52 15.16 -6.93
C MET A 3 6.70 16.69 -6.89
N GLY A 4 6.08 17.41 -5.95
CA GLY A 4 6.35 18.84 -5.62
C GLY A 4 5.66 19.23 -4.30
N TYR A 5 6.17 20.18 -3.50
CA TYR A 5 6.48 20.12 -2.04
C TYR A 5 5.60 20.88 -1.01
N PRO A 6 5.49 20.42 0.27
CA PRO A 6 5.27 21.31 1.41
C PRO A 6 6.58 21.97 1.88
N SER A 7 6.53 23.27 2.18
CA SER A 7 7.62 24.06 2.76
C SER A 7 7.97 23.59 4.19
N PHE A 8 9.27 23.53 4.51
CA PHE A 8 9.80 23.06 5.80
C PHE A 8 9.46 23.94 7.02
N SER A 9 9.01 25.18 6.78
CA SER A 9 8.41 26.02 7.82
C SER A 9 7.23 25.33 8.53
N ILE A 10 6.55 24.40 7.85
CA ILE A 10 5.45 23.59 8.38
C ILE A 10 5.98 22.50 9.32
N CYS A 11 7.01 21.74 8.94
CA CYS A 11 7.56 20.67 9.80
C CYS A 11 8.06 21.21 11.15
N ARG A 12 8.69 22.39 11.15
CA ARG A 12 9.18 23.06 12.37
C ARG A 12 8.05 23.60 13.26
N LYS A 13 6.85 23.83 12.72
CA LYS A 13 5.71 24.36 13.49
C LYS A 13 4.79 23.26 14.02
N TYR A 14 4.69 22.14 13.30
CA TYR A 14 3.72 21.08 13.61
C TYR A 14 4.34 19.81 14.23
N ILE A 15 5.67 19.59 14.19
CA ILE A 15 6.31 18.35 14.67
C ILE A 15 7.65 18.61 15.39
N GLN A 16 7.69 19.55 16.34
CA GLN A 16 8.94 19.96 17.03
C GLN A 16 9.58 18.84 17.86
N ASP A 17 8.78 18.06 18.59
CA ASP A 17 9.29 17.05 19.52
C ASP A 17 9.93 15.86 18.80
N GLU A 18 9.28 15.33 17.74
CA GLU A 18 9.87 14.23 16.97
C GLU A 18 11.15 14.67 16.24
N TRP A 19 11.20 15.92 15.82
CA TRP A 19 12.39 16.48 15.19
C TRP A 19 13.54 16.56 16.18
N LYS A 20 13.27 17.05 17.40
CA LYS A 20 14.25 17.06 18.49
C LYS A 20 14.74 15.64 18.80
N ASN A 21 13.83 14.67 18.90
CA ASN A 21 14.17 13.27 19.12
C ASN A 21 15.03 12.68 17.98
N PHE A 22 14.74 13.04 16.72
CA PHE A 22 15.58 12.65 15.59
C PHE A 22 16.98 13.25 15.69
N PHE A 23 17.07 14.54 16.03
CA PHE A 23 18.34 15.23 16.26
C PHE A 23 19.20 14.59 17.35
N GLU A 24 18.57 14.21 18.46
CA GLU A 24 19.24 13.51 19.56
C GLU A 24 19.77 12.14 19.12
N ARG A 25 19.05 11.44 18.23
CA ARG A 25 19.51 10.16 17.67
C ARG A 25 20.66 10.30 16.68
N ILE A 26 20.69 11.38 15.89
CA ILE A 26 21.77 11.59 14.93
C ILE A 26 23.03 12.21 15.56
N ARG A 27 22.95 12.83 16.75
CA ARG A 27 24.08 13.38 17.56
C ARG A 27 25.02 14.33 16.78
N PRO A 28 24.59 15.56 16.46
CA PRO A 28 25.48 16.58 15.86
C PRO A 28 26.59 17.01 16.85
N LYS A 29 27.75 17.42 16.30
CA LYS A 29 28.98 17.70 17.08
C LYS A 29 28.95 19.03 17.87
N ASP A 30 28.19 20.04 17.45
CA ASP A 30 28.04 21.34 18.16
C ASP A 30 26.76 22.12 17.77
N GLU A 31 26.49 23.25 18.44
CA GLU A 31 25.26 24.06 18.32
C GLU A 31 25.23 24.94 17.05
N GLU A 32 26.39 25.29 16.49
CA GLU A 32 26.52 26.09 15.27
C GLU A 32 26.34 25.23 14.00
N SER A 33 26.93 24.02 13.98
CA SER A 33 26.61 22.96 13.01
C SER A 33 25.13 22.62 13.08
N ARG A 34 24.53 22.54 14.29
CA ARG A 34 23.10 22.32 14.45
C ARG A 34 22.25 23.39 13.75
N LYS A 35 22.62 24.67 13.83
CA LYS A 35 21.86 25.78 13.21
C LYS A 35 22.04 25.83 11.68
N SER A 36 23.26 25.63 11.19
CA SER A 36 23.55 25.50 9.75
C SER A 36 22.82 24.30 9.13
N MET A 37 22.84 23.16 9.85
CA MET A 37 22.15 21.94 9.48
C MET A 37 20.63 22.11 9.43
N MET A 38 20.06 22.88 10.36
CA MET A 38 18.63 23.21 10.35
C MET A 38 18.23 23.95 9.08
N ASP A 39 19.03 24.91 8.61
CA ASP A 39 18.73 25.67 7.40
C ASP A 39 18.95 24.83 6.11
N GLU A 40 19.97 23.97 6.07
CA GLU A 40 20.21 23.07 4.93
C GLU A 40 19.13 21.98 4.82
N ILE A 41 18.82 21.26 5.91
CA ILE A 41 17.76 20.23 5.88
C ILE A 41 16.40 20.88 5.58
N SER A 42 16.19 22.12 6.06
CA SER A 42 14.98 22.88 5.74
C SER A 42 14.80 23.09 4.25
N ARG A 43 15.89 23.47 3.56
CA ARG A 43 15.88 23.59 2.10
C ARG A 43 15.65 22.21 1.47
N TRP A 44 16.35 21.17 1.91
CA TRP A 44 16.33 19.81 1.33
C TRP A 44 15.00 19.07 1.40
N ALA A 45 14.28 19.13 2.51
CA ALA A 45 12.98 18.48 2.64
C ALA A 45 11.83 19.33 2.07
N SER A 46 12.11 20.62 1.78
CA SER A 46 11.32 21.39 0.82
C SER A 46 11.67 21.05 -0.63
N TYR A 47 12.75 20.31 -0.92
CA TYR A 47 12.86 19.48 -2.12
C TYR A 47 12.17 18.13 -1.79
N ARG A 48 12.38 16.97 -2.41
CA ARG A 48 11.77 15.62 -2.08
C ARG A 48 10.26 15.34 -1.74
N GLY A 49 9.40 16.21 -1.19
CA GLY A 49 7.98 15.95 -0.82
C GLY A 49 6.87 16.26 -1.86
N GLN A 50 5.64 15.77 -1.64
CA GLN A 50 4.44 16.01 -2.46
C GLN A 50 3.37 16.83 -1.69
N THR A 51 3.20 18.13 -1.99
CA THR A 51 1.95 18.91 -1.99
C THR A 51 2.10 20.22 -2.80
N ALA A 52 1.04 20.65 -3.51
CA ALA A 52 0.79 21.97 -4.11
C ALA A 52 1.45 22.35 -5.47
N LYS A 53 0.63 22.33 -6.53
CA LYS A 53 0.66 23.35 -7.60
C LYS A 53 -0.30 24.47 -7.20
N THR A 54 0.23 25.64 -6.88
CA THR A 54 -0.42 26.95 -7.10
C THR A 54 0.61 28.06 -6.88
N GLY A 55 0.86 28.85 -7.92
CA GLY A 55 1.74 30.02 -7.87
C GLY A 55 2.84 29.96 -8.92
N LYS A 56 2.95 31.02 -9.74
CA LYS A 56 4.00 31.24 -10.74
C LYS A 56 5.38 31.16 -10.09
N VAL A 57 5.99 29.98 -10.05
CA VAL A 57 7.43 29.82 -9.90
C VAL A 57 7.95 29.63 -11.31
N THR A 58 8.87 30.51 -11.70
CA THR A 58 9.56 30.50 -12.99
C THR A 58 10.00 29.08 -13.36
N ASN A 59 9.73 28.70 -14.61
CA ASN A 59 10.13 27.43 -15.20
C ASN A 59 11.67 27.31 -15.24
N SER A 60 12.31 26.93 -14.14
CA SER A 60 13.58 26.24 -14.20
C SER A 60 13.31 24.73 -14.09
N THR A 61 13.48 24.04 -15.20
CA THR A 61 13.39 22.57 -15.31
C THR A 61 14.54 21.86 -14.57
N GLU A 62 15.47 22.62 -13.99
CA GLU A 62 16.59 22.12 -13.21
C GLU A 62 16.43 22.39 -11.71
N ARG A 63 16.19 21.26 -11.01
CA ARG A 63 16.56 21.00 -9.61
C ARG A 63 17.92 21.60 -9.23
N PRO A 64 18.13 22.71 -8.49
CA PRO A 64 19.49 23.01 -8.04
C PRO A 64 20.00 21.84 -7.21
N LYS A 65 21.15 21.27 -7.58
CA LYS A 65 21.87 20.30 -6.75
C LYS A 65 22.33 21.05 -5.51
N LEU A 66 21.58 20.95 -4.42
CA LEU A 66 22.12 21.26 -3.11
C LEU A 66 23.09 20.12 -2.81
N ASP A 67 24.38 20.43 -2.76
CA ASP A 67 25.37 19.55 -2.17
C ASP A 67 25.57 20.09 -0.74
N PRO A 68 25.24 19.34 0.33
CA PRO A 68 25.35 19.84 1.70
C PRO A 68 26.79 20.27 1.93
N LYS A 69 27.04 21.47 2.45
CA LYS A 69 28.44 21.88 2.67
C LYS A 69 29.05 21.18 3.89
N ASP A 70 28.21 20.70 4.79
CA ASP A 70 28.62 20.01 6.02
C ASP A 70 28.85 18.50 5.75
N GLU A 71 30.07 18.02 6.05
CA GLU A 71 30.44 16.60 5.89
C GLU A 71 29.62 15.66 6.75
N PHE A 72 29.20 16.09 7.94
CA PHE A 72 28.33 15.30 8.81
C PHE A 72 26.96 15.10 8.17
N LEU A 73 26.42 16.13 7.52
CA LEU A 73 25.17 16.03 6.77
C LEU A 73 25.28 15.10 5.57
N LYS A 74 26.41 15.15 4.84
CA LYS A 74 26.67 14.20 3.75
C LYS A 74 26.71 12.76 4.27
N ALA A 75 27.37 12.53 5.41
CA ALA A 75 27.47 11.21 6.03
C ALA A 75 26.13 10.66 6.54
N ARG A 76 25.18 11.53 6.92
CA ARG A 76 23.85 11.15 7.47
C ARG A 76 22.69 11.37 6.49
N MET A 77 22.99 11.61 5.22
CA MET A 77 21.98 11.98 4.23
C MET A 77 20.95 10.89 3.98
N GLU A 78 21.36 9.62 4.09
CA GLU A 78 20.45 8.47 3.97
C GLU A 78 19.44 8.44 5.13
N ASP A 79 19.91 8.58 6.38
CA ASP A 79 19.06 8.64 7.57
C ASP A 79 18.05 9.79 7.49
N ILE A 80 18.51 10.98 7.06
CA ILE A 80 17.66 12.17 6.91
C ILE A 80 16.63 11.96 5.79
N SER A 81 17.06 11.40 4.66
CA SER A 81 16.16 11.09 3.54
C SER A 81 15.09 10.08 3.94
N LEU A 82 15.46 9.06 4.71
CA LEU A 82 14.56 8.04 5.20
C LEU A 82 13.57 8.60 6.22
N TRP A 83 14.05 9.41 7.18
CA TRP A 83 13.23 10.11 8.16
C TRP A 83 12.17 11.02 7.50
N ALA A 84 12.57 11.76 6.45
CA ALA A 84 11.65 12.60 5.68
C ALA A 84 10.64 11.75 4.89
N SER A 85 11.11 10.66 4.26
CA SER A 85 10.25 9.75 3.48
C SER A 85 9.14 9.13 4.32
N TYR A 86 9.43 8.79 5.58
CA TYR A 86 8.46 8.27 6.54
C TYR A 86 7.35 9.25 6.94
N ARG A 87 7.49 10.55 6.65
CA ARG A 87 6.48 11.58 6.96
C ARG A 87 5.70 12.03 5.73
N GLY A 88 6.17 11.70 4.52
CA GLY A 88 5.43 11.89 3.28
C GLY A 88 4.54 10.71 2.90
N GLN A 89 3.76 10.86 1.84
CA GLN A 89 3.08 9.76 1.17
C GLN A 89 4.04 9.08 0.18
N THR A 90 5.01 8.34 0.71
CA THR A 90 6.06 7.68 -0.09
C THR A 90 5.91 6.17 -0.08
N LEU A 91 6.37 5.50 -1.14
CA LEU A 91 6.45 4.03 -1.18
C LEU A 91 7.21 3.48 0.04
N THR A 92 8.29 4.15 0.44
CA THR A 92 9.11 3.76 1.60
C THR A 92 8.31 3.73 2.90
N ARG A 93 7.42 4.70 3.14
CA ARG A 93 6.53 4.72 4.30
C ARG A 93 5.59 3.52 4.28
N THR A 94 4.92 3.30 3.16
CA THR A 94 3.96 2.21 2.95
C THR A 94 4.61 0.84 3.11
N VAL A 95 5.78 0.64 2.49
CA VAL A 95 6.55 -0.60 2.62
C VAL A 95 6.92 -0.84 4.07
N ARG A 96 7.48 0.15 4.79
CA ARG A 96 7.80 0.01 6.21
C ARG A 96 6.55 -0.39 7.00
N GLY A 97 5.43 0.30 6.81
CA GLY A 97 4.17 0.01 7.48
C GLY A 97 3.73 -1.43 7.28
N MET A 98 3.65 -1.88 6.03
CA MET A 98 3.21 -3.25 5.73
C MET A 98 4.21 -4.31 6.20
N MET A 99 5.50 -4.01 6.22
CA MET A 99 6.52 -4.91 6.75
C MET A 99 6.43 -5.11 8.28
N TYR A 100 5.64 -4.30 8.99
CA TYR A 100 5.31 -4.60 10.39
C TYR A 100 4.52 -5.90 10.56
N TYR A 101 3.82 -6.40 9.53
CA TYR A 101 3.22 -7.74 9.60
C TYR A 101 4.28 -8.83 9.77
N ARG A 102 5.35 -8.79 8.97
CA ARG A 102 6.49 -9.69 9.13
C ARG A 102 7.11 -9.54 10.51
N ARG A 103 7.34 -8.29 10.95
CA ARG A 103 7.95 -8.02 12.25
C ARG A 103 7.09 -8.53 13.41
N ALA A 104 5.77 -8.38 13.33
CA ALA A 104 4.85 -8.91 14.33
C ALA A 104 4.89 -10.45 14.37
N LEU A 105 4.97 -11.12 13.21
CA LEU A 105 5.12 -12.57 13.14
C LEU A 105 6.43 -13.06 13.75
N GLU A 106 7.55 -12.39 13.48
CA GLU A 106 8.84 -12.70 14.11
C GLU A 106 8.75 -12.60 15.63
N ILE A 107 8.19 -11.49 16.15
CA ILE A 107 8.06 -11.28 17.59
C ILE A 107 7.14 -12.34 18.21
N GLN A 108 6.02 -12.66 17.56
CA GLN A 108 5.11 -13.73 18.02
C GLN A 108 5.81 -15.08 18.07
N CYS A 109 6.61 -15.43 17.06
CA CYS A 109 7.32 -16.70 17.02
C CYS A 109 8.32 -16.82 18.18
N ILE A 110 9.08 -15.76 18.45
CA ILE A 110 10.01 -15.68 19.58
C ILE A 110 9.27 -15.85 20.92
N GLN A 111 8.11 -15.19 21.08
CA GLN A 111 7.32 -15.30 22.30
C GLN A 111 6.72 -16.70 22.50
N ASP A 112 6.17 -17.31 21.45
CA ASP A 112 5.62 -18.66 21.50
C ASP A 112 6.71 -19.70 21.86
N LYS A 113 7.95 -19.50 21.39
CA LYS A 113 9.10 -20.32 21.76
C LYS A 113 9.48 -20.12 23.22
N ASN A 114 9.61 -18.87 23.68
CA ASN A 114 9.95 -18.58 25.09
C ASN A 114 8.91 -19.17 26.05
N ALA A 115 7.62 -19.07 25.71
CA ALA A 115 6.55 -19.69 26.49
C ALA A 115 6.72 -21.22 26.56
N LYS A 116 7.06 -21.88 25.45
CA LYS A 116 7.34 -23.33 25.42
C LYS A 116 8.59 -23.71 26.22
N LEU A 117 9.65 -22.91 26.15
CA LEU A 117 10.88 -23.12 26.91
C LEU A 117 10.65 -22.93 28.42
N ASP A 118 9.84 -21.97 28.82
CA ASP A 118 9.44 -21.82 30.23
C ASP A 118 8.63 -23.01 30.75
N HIS A 119 7.85 -23.67 29.87
CA HIS A 119 7.18 -24.94 30.21
C HIS A 119 8.15 -26.14 30.21
N GLN A 120 9.25 -26.09 29.45
CA GLN A 120 10.24 -27.17 29.30
C GLN A 120 11.49 -27.02 30.18
N ARG A 121 11.60 -25.94 30.96
CA ARG A 121 12.68 -25.66 31.93
C ARG A 121 12.82 -26.68 33.06
N THR A 122 12.14 -27.83 32.98
CA THR A 122 12.42 -29.01 33.81
C THR A 122 13.48 -29.94 33.24
N ASN A 123 13.95 -29.82 31.99
CA ASN A 123 15.07 -30.64 31.51
C ASN A 123 15.86 -30.06 30.31
N SER A 124 17.16 -29.86 30.54
CA SER A 124 18.29 -29.84 29.57
C SER A 124 18.67 -28.54 28.83
N SER A 125 19.89 -28.61 28.29
CA SER A 125 20.96 -27.61 28.27
C SER A 125 21.03 -26.73 27.01
N TYR A 126 21.46 -25.50 27.26
CA TYR A 126 21.72 -24.42 26.32
C TYR A 126 22.84 -24.73 25.31
N GLN A 127 22.51 -24.88 24.03
CA GLN A 127 23.43 -24.72 22.88
C GLN A 127 22.64 -24.74 21.55
N ASP A 128 21.87 -23.68 21.22
CA ASP A 128 21.29 -23.56 19.85
C ASP A 128 20.81 -22.15 19.44
N GLY A 129 21.46 -21.08 19.88
CA GLY A 129 20.94 -19.71 19.72
C GLY A 129 20.85 -19.18 18.27
N GLU A 130 21.75 -19.60 17.38
CA GLU A 130 21.83 -19.12 15.98
C GLU A 130 20.83 -19.84 15.06
N SER A 131 20.75 -21.18 15.17
CA SER A 131 19.78 -22.04 14.46
C SER A 131 18.32 -21.65 14.72
N VAL A 132 18.02 -21.17 15.93
CA VAL A 132 16.67 -20.81 16.36
C VAL A 132 16.19 -19.51 15.71
N ALA A 133 17.07 -18.51 15.54
CA ALA A 133 16.74 -17.23 14.93
C ALA A 133 16.45 -17.35 13.43
N ASP A 134 17.19 -18.21 12.74
CA ASP A 134 16.96 -18.51 11.32
C ASP A 134 15.60 -19.19 11.09
N MET A 135 15.19 -20.07 12.01
CA MET A 135 13.85 -20.67 11.98
C MET A 135 12.72 -19.64 12.19
N ASP A 136 12.90 -18.66 13.08
CA ASP A 136 11.90 -17.59 13.30
C ASP A 136 11.66 -16.78 12.03
N LEU A 137 12.75 -16.39 11.36
CA LEU A 137 12.72 -15.66 10.11
C LEU A 137 12.06 -16.49 9.00
N ALA A 138 12.38 -17.78 8.91
CA ALA A 138 11.78 -18.69 7.94
C ALA A 138 10.26 -18.82 8.12
N ILE A 139 9.77 -18.92 9.37
CA ILE A 139 8.33 -18.99 9.63
C ILE A 139 7.64 -17.69 9.20
N ALA A 140 8.21 -16.54 9.55
CA ALA A 140 7.65 -15.25 9.13
C ALA A 140 7.60 -15.12 7.60
N ASP A 141 8.64 -15.57 6.89
CA ASP A 141 8.72 -15.52 5.43
C ASP A 141 7.77 -16.50 4.72
N ILE A 142 7.43 -17.63 5.35
CA ILE A 142 6.39 -18.55 4.84
C ILE A 142 4.99 -17.97 5.03
N LYS A 143 4.77 -17.24 6.13
CA LYS A 143 3.44 -16.70 6.51
C LYS A 143 3.12 -15.36 5.87
N PHE A 144 4.13 -14.58 5.47
CA PHE A 144 3.93 -13.27 4.90
C PHE A 144 4.85 -13.02 3.70
N THR A 145 4.26 -12.53 2.61
CA THR A 145 4.99 -12.06 1.43
C THR A 145 4.36 -10.76 0.96
N TYR A 146 5.18 -9.78 0.61
CA TYR A 146 4.70 -8.48 0.16
C TYR A 146 5.17 -8.18 -1.27
N VAL A 147 4.22 -8.06 -2.20
CA VAL A 147 4.48 -7.78 -3.62
C VAL A 147 4.04 -6.36 -3.94
N VAL A 148 4.97 -5.54 -4.42
CA VAL A 148 4.69 -4.21 -4.95
C VAL A 148 4.69 -4.26 -6.47
N SER A 149 3.57 -3.88 -7.10
CA SER A 149 3.51 -3.69 -8.55
C SER A 149 4.10 -2.33 -8.93
N CYS A 150 5.26 -2.34 -9.59
CA CYS A 150 5.91 -1.17 -10.16
C CYS A 150 6.21 -1.43 -11.63
N GLN A 151 5.23 -1.27 -12.51
CA GLN A 151 5.35 -1.63 -13.93
C GLN A 151 6.56 -0.99 -14.64
N VAL A 152 6.97 0.20 -14.21
CA VAL A 152 8.08 0.96 -14.81
C VAL A 152 9.47 0.57 -14.28
N TYR A 153 9.57 -0.35 -13.33
CA TYR A 153 10.85 -0.71 -12.68
C TYR A 153 11.91 -1.19 -13.69
N GLY A 154 11.53 -2.05 -14.64
CA GLY A 154 12.44 -2.53 -15.70
C GLY A 154 13.01 -1.39 -16.55
N MET A 155 12.15 -0.44 -16.97
CA MET A 155 12.58 0.76 -17.68
C MET A 155 13.53 1.63 -16.83
N GLN A 156 13.25 1.79 -15.54
CA GLN A 156 14.09 2.56 -14.62
C GLN A 156 15.47 1.93 -14.41
N LYS A 157 15.53 0.60 -14.38
CA LYS A 157 16.77 -0.18 -14.23
C LYS A 157 17.76 0.11 -15.36
N VAL A 158 17.29 0.16 -16.60
CA VAL A 158 18.13 0.36 -17.81
C VAL A 158 18.25 1.83 -18.25
N SER A 159 17.49 2.73 -17.63
CA SER A 159 17.49 4.14 -18.00
C SER A 159 18.85 4.81 -17.78
N LYS A 160 19.25 5.66 -18.74
CA LYS A 160 20.41 6.55 -18.64
C LYS A 160 20.11 7.84 -17.87
N ASP A 161 18.83 8.16 -17.65
CA ASP A 161 18.42 9.33 -16.86
C ASP A 161 18.75 9.11 -15.38
N ALA A 162 19.51 10.04 -14.80
CA ALA A 162 19.98 9.94 -13.42
C ALA A 162 18.82 9.90 -12.40
N LYS A 163 17.67 10.52 -12.69
CA LYS A 163 16.52 10.53 -11.78
C LYS A 163 15.81 9.17 -11.81
N GLU A 164 15.60 8.59 -12.98
CA GLU A 164 15.03 7.24 -13.11
C GLU A 164 15.97 6.18 -12.51
N LYS A 165 17.29 6.30 -12.74
CA LYS A 165 18.28 5.41 -12.12
C LYS A 165 18.25 5.51 -10.59
N ALA A 166 18.13 6.73 -10.04
CA ALA A 166 18.00 6.93 -8.60
C ALA A 166 16.71 6.31 -8.04
N ARG A 167 15.58 6.33 -8.78
CA ARG A 167 14.34 5.67 -8.37
C ARG A 167 14.49 4.15 -8.33
N TYR A 168 15.13 3.57 -9.34
CA TYR A 168 15.49 2.16 -9.35
C TYR A 168 16.33 1.80 -8.11
N LEU A 169 17.40 2.56 -7.84
CA LEU A 169 18.27 2.31 -6.68
C LEU A 169 17.51 2.43 -5.35
N ASN A 170 16.60 3.40 -5.21
CA ASN A 170 15.77 3.52 -4.01
C ASN A 170 14.87 2.30 -3.81
N ILE A 171 14.26 1.76 -4.88
CA ILE A 171 13.42 0.56 -4.81
C ILE A 171 14.28 -0.68 -4.51
N LEU A 172 15.46 -0.79 -5.12
CA LEU A 172 16.42 -1.86 -4.83
C LEU A 172 16.82 -1.83 -3.36
N ASN A 173 17.21 -0.68 -2.81
CA ASN A 173 17.55 -0.52 -1.40
C ASN A 173 16.40 -0.92 -0.46
N LEU A 174 15.14 -0.67 -0.86
CA LEU A 174 13.98 -1.18 -0.10
C LEU A 174 13.89 -2.70 -0.12
N MET A 175 14.18 -3.36 -1.25
CA MET A 175 14.24 -4.82 -1.30
C MET A 175 15.38 -5.37 -0.44
N MET A 176 16.52 -4.67 -0.37
CA MET A 176 17.63 -5.07 0.50
C MET A 176 17.27 -4.92 1.98
N MET A 177 16.58 -3.82 2.33
CA MET A 177 16.12 -3.54 3.70
C MET A 177 15.05 -4.53 4.16
N TYR A 178 14.22 -5.04 3.25
CA TYR A 178 13.07 -5.89 3.56
C TYR A 178 13.10 -7.19 2.75
N PRO A 179 13.66 -8.28 3.31
CA PRO A 179 13.87 -9.54 2.59
C PRO A 179 12.61 -10.21 2.02
N SER A 180 11.43 -9.97 2.58
CA SER A 180 10.15 -10.50 2.06
C SER A 180 9.49 -9.61 0.99
N LEU A 181 10.06 -8.43 0.71
CA LEU A 181 9.58 -7.54 -0.34
C LEU A 181 9.94 -8.10 -1.71
N ARG A 182 8.96 -8.08 -2.62
CA ARG A 182 9.12 -8.43 -4.03
C ARG A 182 8.61 -7.30 -4.89
N ILE A 183 9.26 -7.07 -6.02
CA ILE A 183 8.81 -6.10 -7.01
C ILE A 183 8.33 -6.85 -8.24
N ALA A 184 7.09 -6.61 -8.63
CA ALA A 184 6.53 -7.08 -9.88
C ALA A 184 6.55 -5.93 -10.90
N TYR A 185 7.04 -6.17 -12.11
CA TYR A 185 7.05 -5.18 -13.18
C TYR A 185 6.76 -5.76 -14.56
N ILE A 186 6.55 -4.89 -15.55
CA ILE A 186 6.36 -5.27 -16.94
C ILE A 186 7.65 -5.02 -17.69
N ASP A 187 8.19 -6.07 -18.29
CA ASP A 187 9.34 -5.99 -19.18
C ASP A 187 8.87 -5.95 -20.64
N GLU A 188 9.48 -5.08 -21.43
CA GLU A 188 9.20 -4.92 -22.86
C GLU A 188 10.47 -5.23 -23.64
N VAL A 189 10.41 -6.29 -24.45
CA VAL A 189 11.56 -6.78 -25.23
C VAL A 189 11.19 -6.81 -26.70
N GLU A 190 12.05 -6.26 -27.55
CA GLU A 190 11.93 -6.43 -29.00
C GLU A 190 12.51 -7.79 -29.39
N ALA A 191 11.67 -8.66 -29.96
CA ALA A 191 12.08 -9.99 -30.42
C ALA A 191 11.72 -10.17 -31.90
N PRO A 192 12.56 -10.84 -32.70
CA PRO A 192 12.21 -11.17 -34.07
C PRO A 192 11.05 -12.19 -34.09
N ASN A 193 10.02 -11.88 -34.87
CA ASN A 193 8.91 -12.79 -35.14
C ASN A 193 9.33 -13.85 -36.19
N LYS A 194 8.51 -14.87 -36.39
CA LYS A 194 8.71 -15.96 -37.36
C LYS A 194 8.94 -15.45 -38.79
N ASP A 195 8.42 -14.27 -39.13
CA ASP A 195 8.55 -13.63 -40.44
C ASP A 195 9.74 -12.65 -40.54
N GLY A 196 10.61 -12.59 -39.52
CA GLY A 196 11.77 -11.71 -39.48
C GLY A 196 11.48 -10.25 -39.11
N MET A 197 10.22 -9.86 -38.92
CA MET A 197 9.83 -8.54 -38.39
C MET A 197 10.02 -8.48 -36.87
N THR A 198 10.48 -7.35 -36.35
CA THR A 198 10.59 -7.12 -34.89
C THR A 198 9.20 -6.88 -34.27
N GLU A 199 8.83 -7.69 -33.29
CA GLU A 199 7.61 -7.54 -32.52
C GLU A 199 7.92 -7.31 -31.04
N LYS A 200 7.16 -6.41 -30.41
CA LYS A 200 7.27 -6.14 -28.99
C LYS A 200 6.61 -7.27 -28.20
N THR A 201 7.42 -8.00 -27.46
CA THR A 201 6.96 -9.01 -26.52
C THR A 201 6.96 -8.45 -25.10
N TYR A 202 5.91 -8.77 -24.35
CA TYR A 202 5.71 -8.29 -22.99
C TYR A 202 5.85 -9.45 -22.01
N TYR A 203 6.53 -9.21 -20.90
CA TYR A 203 6.67 -10.18 -19.80
C TYR A 203 6.24 -9.55 -18.48
N SER A 204 5.58 -10.34 -17.65
CA SER A 204 5.39 -10.04 -16.23
C SER A 204 6.55 -10.68 -15.47
N VAL A 205 7.30 -9.86 -14.73
CA VAL A 205 8.54 -10.27 -14.07
C VAL A 205 8.44 -9.99 -12.57
N LEU A 206 8.87 -10.95 -11.76
CA LEU A 206 9.00 -10.81 -10.32
C LEU A 206 10.48 -10.85 -9.92
N VAL A 207 10.94 -9.86 -9.17
CA VAL A 207 12.31 -9.79 -8.65
C VAL A 207 12.35 -9.69 -7.12
N LYS A 208 13.50 -10.09 -6.56
CA LYS A 208 13.91 -9.84 -5.16
C LYS A 208 15.28 -9.18 -5.13
N GLY A 209 15.60 -8.51 -4.03
CA GLY A 209 16.98 -8.07 -3.74
C GLY A 209 17.85 -9.24 -3.26
N VAL A 210 19.11 -9.27 -3.69
CA VAL A 210 20.09 -10.31 -3.30
C VAL A 210 21.47 -9.69 -3.09
N GLY A 211 22.17 -10.15 -2.05
CA GLY A 211 23.49 -9.63 -1.67
C GLY A 211 23.38 -8.21 -1.14
N ASP A 212 24.17 -7.29 -1.68
CA ASP A 212 24.14 -5.86 -1.31
C ASP A 212 23.79 -4.92 -2.48
N LYS A 213 23.74 -5.42 -3.73
CA LYS A 213 23.76 -4.55 -4.92
C LYS A 213 22.94 -5.00 -6.14
N TYR A 214 22.29 -6.15 -6.10
CA TYR A 214 21.64 -6.70 -7.30
C TYR A 214 20.23 -7.20 -7.02
N ASP A 215 19.35 -7.06 -8.02
CA ASP A 215 18.06 -7.73 -8.06
C ASP A 215 18.18 -9.04 -8.85
N GLU A 216 17.54 -10.09 -8.34
CA GLU A 216 17.44 -11.42 -8.97
C GLU A 216 16.01 -11.64 -9.48
N GLU A 217 15.88 -12.05 -10.74
CA GLU A 217 14.61 -12.49 -11.33
C GLU A 217 14.21 -13.86 -10.78
N ILE A 218 13.00 -13.94 -10.21
CA ILE A 218 12.43 -15.18 -9.68
C ILE A 218 11.54 -15.84 -10.73
N TYR A 219 10.68 -15.05 -11.34
CA TYR A 219 9.72 -15.51 -12.34
C TYR A 219 9.67 -14.55 -13.51
N ARG A 220 9.53 -15.12 -14.70
CA ARG A 220 9.28 -14.39 -15.95
C ARG A 220 8.18 -15.10 -16.71
N ILE A 221 7.06 -14.42 -16.91
CA ILE A 221 5.85 -14.97 -17.54
C ILE A 221 5.56 -14.16 -18.79
N LYS A 222 5.55 -14.81 -19.96
CA LYS A 222 5.18 -14.16 -21.22
C LYS A 222 3.70 -13.78 -21.20
N LEU A 223 3.41 -12.53 -21.53
CA LEU A 223 2.06 -12.01 -21.62
C LEU A 223 1.52 -12.14 -23.06
N PRO A 224 0.19 -12.27 -23.23
CA PRO A 224 -0.42 -12.39 -24.55
C PRO A 224 -0.41 -11.08 -25.35
N GLY A 225 -0.03 -9.96 -24.72
CA GLY A 225 0.05 -8.64 -25.34
C GLY A 225 0.35 -7.56 -24.31
N LYS A 226 0.26 -6.29 -24.72
CA LYS A 226 0.49 -5.14 -23.84
C LYS A 226 -0.61 -5.02 -22.77
N PRO A 227 -0.29 -5.12 -21.47
CA PRO A 227 -1.29 -5.05 -20.38
C PRO A 227 -2.17 -3.79 -20.43
N THR A 228 -1.57 -2.65 -20.75
CA THR A 228 -2.26 -1.35 -20.78
C THR A 228 -3.35 -1.22 -21.85
N ASN A 229 -3.51 -2.22 -22.71
CA ASN A 229 -4.60 -2.26 -23.69
C ASN A 229 -5.94 -2.69 -23.06
N ILE A 230 -5.90 -3.46 -21.96
CA ILE A 230 -7.11 -3.97 -21.28
C ILE A 230 -7.59 -2.96 -20.24
N GLY A 231 -6.69 -2.52 -19.36
CA GLY A 231 -6.96 -1.51 -18.35
C GLY A 231 -5.73 -0.68 -18.04
N GLU A 232 -5.90 0.34 -17.20
CA GLU A 232 -4.79 1.17 -16.75
C GLU A 232 -4.87 1.46 -15.24
N GLY A 233 -3.74 1.88 -14.67
CA GLY A 233 -3.68 2.32 -13.29
C GLY A 233 -3.78 1.18 -12.27
N LYS A 234 -4.54 1.41 -11.20
CA LYS A 234 -4.66 0.54 -10.03
C LYS A 234 -5.18 -0.88 -10.34
N PRO A 235 -6.29 -1.09 -11.07
CA PRO A 235 -6.81 -2.45 -11.31
C PRO A 235 -5.83 -3.34 -12.07
N GLU A 236 -5.17 -2.77 -13.09
CA GLU A 236 -4.19 -3.52 -13.89
C GLU A 236 -2.96 -3.90 -13.06
N ASN A 237 -2.52 -3.02 -12.15
CA ASN A 237 -1.43 -3.33 -11.21
C ASN A 237 -1.79 -4.48 -10.25
N GLN A 238 -3.02 -4.51 -9.76
CA GLN A 238 -3.49 -5.59 -8.88
C GLN A 238 -3.59 -6.92 -9.64
N ASN A 239 -4.20 -6.92 -10.83
CA ASN A 239 -4.35 -8.11 -11.67
C ASN A 239 -3.01 -8.63 -12.18
N HIS A 240 -2.07 -7.73 -12.45
CA HIS A 240 -0.70 -8.08 -12.79
C HIS A 240 0.04 -8.76 -11.62
N ALA A 241 -0.05 -8.22 -10.40
CA ALA A 241 0.71 -8.71 -9.27
C ALA A 241 0.13 -9.98 -8.62
N ILE A 242 -1.19 -10.21 -8.72
CA ILE A 242 -1.87 -11.30 -7.98
C ILE A 242 -1.29 -12.69 -8.29
N ILE A 243 -0.80 -12.93 -9.51
CA ILE A 243 -0.21 -14.21 -9.92
C ILE A 243 1.06 -14.56 -9.14
N PHE A 244 1.75 -13.56 -8.60
CA PHE A 244 2.97 -13.72 -7.80
C PHE A 244 2.70 -13.85 -6.31
N THR A 245 1.46 -13.62 -5.87
CA THR A 245 1.06 -13.78 -4.45
C THR A 245 0.84 -15.25 -4.11
N ARG A 246 1.01 -15.60 -2.83
CA ARG A 246 0.80 -16.95 -2.26
C ARG A 246 0.01 -16.81 -0.95
N GLY A 247 -0.50 -17.93 -0.44
CA GLY A 247 -1.33 -17.96 0.77
C GLY A 247 -2.83 -18.00 0.51
N GLU A 248 -3.60 -18.06 1.60
CA GLU A 248 -5.06 -18.19 1.61
C GLU A 248 -5.76 -16.82 1.72
N ALA A 249 -5.12 -15.86 2.38
CA ALA A 249 -5.60 -14.50 2.51
C ALA A 249 -4.81 -13.55 1.61
N LEU A 250 -5.49 -12.61 0.97
CA LEU A 250 -4.90 -11.57 0.13
C LEU A 250 -5.36 -10.20 0.59
N GLN A 251 -4.44 -9.38 1.06
CA GLN A 251 -4.70 -7.97 1.35
C GLN A 251 -4.11 -7.12 0.24
N VAL A 252 -4.84 -6.09 -0.17
CA VAL A 252 -4.37 -5.12 -1.16
C VAL A 252 -4.31 -3.75 -0.49
N ILE A 253 -3.27 -2.98 -0.79
CA ILE A 253 -2.91 -1.76 -0.07
C ILE A 253 -2.59 -0.65 -1.06
N ASP A 254 -3.13 0.55 -0.82
CA ASP A 254 -2.79 1.72 -1.63
C ASP A 254 -1.41 2.27 -1.24
N MET A 255 -0.71 2.87 -2.21
CA MET A 255 0.62 3.44 -1.98
C MET A 255 0.66 4.60 -0.96
N ASN A 256 -0.49 5.14 -0.54
CA ASN A 256 -0.59 6.16 0.50
C ASN A 256 -1.09 5.60 1.86
N GLN A 257 -1.16 4.29 2.02
CA GLN A 257 -1.49 3.66 3.30
C GLN A 257 -0.22 3.34 4.11
N ASP A 258 -0.39 3.24 5.43
CA ASP A 258 0.67 2.93 6.39
C ASP A 258 0.07 2.02 7.47
N ASN A 259 0.88 1.20 8.11
CA ASN A 259 0.43 0.39 9.23
C ASN A 259 1.24 0.70 10.47
N TYR A 260 0.65 0.40 11.62
CA TYR A 260 1.33 0.50 12.91
C TYR A 260 1.69 -0.90 13.42
N LEU A 261 2.75 -1.02 14.21
CA LEU A 261 3.22 -2.31 14.68
C LEU A 261 2.17 -2.99 15.58
N GLU A 262 1.50 -2.22 16.42
CA GLU A 262 0.40 -2.65 17.28
C GLU A 262 -0.83 -3.16 16.50
N GLU A 263 -1.12 -2.58 15.33
CA GLU A 263 -2.18 -3.04 14.46
C GLU A 263 -1.79 -4.35 13.76
N ALA A 264 -0.51 -4.51 13.42
CA ALA A 264 0.00 -5.73 12.79
C ALA A 264 -0.17 -6.99 13.67
N PHE A 265 -0.08 -6.86 15.00
CA PHE A 265 -0.35 -7.99 15.92
C PHE A 265 -1.79 -8.51 15.85
N LYS A 266 -2.74 -7.68 15.41
CA LYS A 266 -4.16 -8.05 15.34
C LYS A 266 -4.51 -8.86 14.10
N MET A 267 -3.61 -8.93 13.11
CA MET A 267 -3.85 -9.62 11.84
C MET A 267 -4.30 -11.08 12.04
N ARG A 268 -3.70 -11.81 12.99
CA ARG A 268 -4.13 -13.19 13.32
C ARG A 268 -5.62 -13.27 13.69
N ASN A 269 -6.10 -12.35 14.53
CA ASN A 269 -7.49 -12.32 14.97
C ASN A 269 -8.42 -11.95 13.80
N VAL A 270 -7.98 -11.05 12.92
CA VAL A 270 -8.73 -10.69 11.72
C VAL A 270 -8.86 -11.90 10.80
N LEU A 271 -7.77 -12.63 10.53
CA LEU A 271 -7.80 -13.79 9.65
C LEU A 271 -8.72 -14.91 10.16
N GLU A 272 -8.85 -15.09 11.47
CA GLU A 272 -9.81 -16.03 12.07
C GLU A 272 -11.27 -15.70 11.75
N GLU A 273 -11.58 -14.44 11.38
CA GLU A 273 -12.95 -14.04 11.02
C GLU A 273 -13.45 -14.71 9.74
N PHE A 274 -12.57 -15.16 8.84
CA PHE A 274 -12.96 -15.96 7.67
C PHE A 274 -13.65 -17.27 8.06
N GLU A 275 -13.30 -17.84 9.22
CA GLU A 275 -13.88 -19.08 9.73
C GLU A 275 -15.14 -18.84 10.58
N SER A 276 -15.46 -17.58 10.88
CA SER A 276 -16.55 -17.25 11.78
C SER A 276 -17.94 -17.47 11.17
N THR A 277 -18.81 -18.14 11.92
CA THR A 277 -20.23 -18.35 11.56
C THR A 277 -21.16 -17.26 12.10
N LYS A 278 -20.63 -16.28 12.84
CA LYS A 278 -21.45 -15.24 13.50
C LYS A 278 -22.05 -14.21 12.54
N TYR A 279 -21.58 -14.15 11.29
CA TYR A 279 -21.93 -13.10 10.34
C TYR A 279 -22.97 -13.47 9.29
N GLY A 280 -23.64 -14.61 9.46
CA GLY A 280 -24.68 -15.10 8.57
C GLY A 280 -24.44 -16.54 8.14
N LYS A 281 -25.19 -16.99 7.13
CA LYS A 281 -25.17 -18.39 6.67
C LYS A 281 -23.87 -18.77 5.93
N SER A 282 -23.27 -17.82 5.23
CA SER A 282 -22.02 -18.03 4.49
C SER A 282 -20.84 -17.48 5.30
N LYS A 283 -19.72 -18.22 5.28
CA LYS A 283 -18.43 -17.73 5.76
C LYS A 283 -18.05 -16.43 5.05
N PRO A 284 -17.39 -15.48 5.73
CA PRO A 284 -16.85 -14.30 5.08
C PRO A 284 -15.91 -14.67 3.94
N THR A 285 -15.92 -13.87 2.89
CA THR A 285 -14.99 -13.96 1.76
C THR A 285 -14.22 -12.65 1.56
N ILE A 286 -14.72 -11.56 2.14
CA ILE A 286 -14.02 -10.28 2.25
C ILE A 286 -14.21 -9.77 3.68
N LEU A 287 -13.09 -9.53 4.36
CA LEU A 287 -13.05 -8.92 5.68
C LEU A 287 -12.77 -7.42 5.51
N GLY A 288 -13.79 -6.63 5.82
CA GLY A 288 -13.68 -5.18 5.78
C GLY A 288 -12.91 -4.60 6.93
N LEU A 289 -11.95 -3.72 6.66
CA LEU A 289 -11.18 -3.03 7.70
C LEU A 289 -11.38 -1.52 7.66
N ARG A 290 -11.19 -0.89 8.82
CA ARG A 290 -11.30 0.56 8.97
C ARG A 290 -10.04 1.27 8.47
N GLU A 291 -10.21 2.38 7.75
CA GLU A 291 -9.13 3.34 7.49
C GLU A 291 -9.03 4.40 8.59
N HIS A 292 -7.81 4.81 8.93
CA HIS A 292 -7.52 5.92 9.83
C HIS A 292 -6.83 7.07 9.09
N ILE A 293 -7.51 8.20 8.93
CA ILE A 293 -6.98 9.34 8.15
C ILE A 293 -6.01 10.15 9.00
N PHE A 294 -4.71 9.92 8.81
CA PHE A 294 -3.68 10.58 9.62
C PHE A 294 -3.33 12.00 9.16
N THR A 295 -3.92 12.49 8.07
CA THR A 295 -3.73 13.88 7.59
C THR A 295 -4.77 14.86 8.11
N GLY A 296 -5.72 14.42 8.97
CA GLY A 296 -6.82 15.25 9.47
C GLY A 296 -6.38 16.47 10.31
N SER A 297 -5.20 16.44 10.92
CA SER A 297 -4.69 17.53 11.76
C SER A 297 -4.05 18.69 10.98
N VAL A 298 -3.90 18.56 9.65
CA VAL A 298 -3.14 19.51 8.83
C VAL A 298 -3.87 20.83 8.58
N SER A 299 -5.21 20.80 8.50
CA SER A 299 -6.04 22.00 8.29
C SER A 299 -7.48 21.74 8.73
N SER A 300 -8.29 22.80 8.87
CA SER A 300 -9.73 22.66 9.14
C SER A 300 -10.47 21.88 8.05
N LEU A 301 -10.07 22.07 6.79
CA LEU A 301 -10.63 21.31 5.66
C LEU A 301 -10.24 19.82 5.74
N ALA A 302 -8.97 19.53 6.05
CA ALA A 302 -8.51 18.16 6.26
C ALA A 302 -9.24 17.50 7.43
N TRP A 303 -9.49 18.25 8.50
CA TRP A 303 -10.24 17.79 9.66
C TRP A 303 -11.68 17.43 9.31
N PHE A 304 -12.38 18.29 8.56
CA PHE A 304 -13.73 18.01 8.09
C PHE A 304 -13.78 16.75 7.21
N MET A 305 -12.89 16.64 6.23
CA MET A 305 -12.80 15.46 5.36
C MET A 305 -12.49 14.19 6.15
N SER A 306 -11.57 14.26 7.10
CA SER A 306 -11.23 13.15 7.99
C SER A 306 -12.46 12.69 8.79
N ASN A 307 -13.31 13.60 9.25
CA ASN A 307 -14.54 13.27 9.97
C ASN A 307 -15.60 12.65 9.05
N GLN A 308 -15.78 13.17 7.84
CA GLN A 308 -16.66 12.60 6.81
C GLN A 308 -16.25 11.15 6.49
N GLU A 309 -14.96 10.93 6.20
CA GLU A 309 -14.43 9.59 5.92
C GLU A 309 -14.57 8.68 7.16
N THR A 310 -14.27 9.18 8.35
CA THR A 310 -14.44 8.42 9.61
C THR A 310 -15.87 7.94 9.79
N SER A 311 -16.87 8.78 9.52
CA SER A 311 -18.28 8.39 9.57
C SER A 311 -18.58 7.25 8.58
N PHE A 312 -18.10 7.38 7.34
CA PHE A 312 -18.29 6.34 6.33
C PHE A 312 -17.63 5.02 6.72
N VAL A 313 -16.34 5.02 7.08
CA VAL A 313 -15.56 3.80 7.38
C VAL A 313 -15.86 3.17 8.75
N THR A 314 -16.80 3.75 9.52
CA THR A 314 -17.28 3.20 10.80
C THR A 314 -18.77 2.90 10.74
N ILE A 315 -19.62 3.83 11.16
CA ILE A 315 -21.08 3.66 11.23
C ILE A 315 -21.68 3.31 9.87
N GLY A 316 -21.19 3.93 8.79
CA GLY A 316 -21.62 3.62 7.43
C GLY A 316 -21.34 2.15 7.06
N GLN A 317 -20.07 1.76 7.07
CA GLN A 317 -19.66 0.38 6.76
C GLN A 317 -20.28 -0.66 7.69
N ARG A 318 -20.47 -0.35 8.98
CA ARG A 318 -21.15 -1.23 9.94
C ARG A 318 -22.57 -1.53 9.50
N VAL A 319 -23.36 -0.48 9.20
CA VAL A 319 -24.76 -0.62 8.79
C VAL A 319 -24.87 -1.33 7.43
N LEU A 320 -23.98 -1.01 6.48
CA LEU A 320 -23.91 -1.68 5.18
C LEU A 320 -23.62 -3.17 5.33
N ALA A 321 -22.72 -3.56 6.24
CA ALA A 321 -22.38 -4.96 6.49
C ALA A 321 -23.48 -5.71 7.25
N ASN A 322 -24.08 -5.06 8.24
CA ASN A 322 -25.13 -5.60 9.09
C ASN A 322 -25.97 -4.47 9.71
N PRO A 323 -27.30 -4.43 9.51
CA PRO A 323 -28.15 -5.49 8.96
C PRO A 323 -28.33 -5.46 7.43
N LEU A 324 -27.87 -4.42 6.72
CA LEU A 324 -28.32 -4.21 5.33
C LEU A 324 -27.77 -5.24 4.32
N LYS A 325 -26.63 -5.88 4.62
CA LYS A 325 -25.99 -6.87 3.74
C LYS A 325 -25.77 -6.37 2.31
N VAL A 326 -25.39 -5.09 2.19
CA VAL A 326 -25.04 -4.41 0.93
C VAL A 326 -23.68 -3.70 1.05
N ARG A 327 -22.84 -4.11 2.01
CA ARG A 327 -21.43 -3.74 2.01
C ARG A 327 -20.73 -4.45 0.84
N PHE A 328 -19.92 -3.68 0.12
CA PHE A 328 -19.00 -4.18 -0.90
C PHE A 328 -17.56 -3.81 -0.54
N HIS A 329 -16.64 -4.09 -1.45
CA HIS A 329 -15.25 -3.66 -1.33
C HIS A 329 -15.13 -2.20 -1.81
N TYR A 330 -14.96 -1.26 -0.87
CA TYR A 330 -14.82 0.17 -1.18
C TYR A 330 -13.35 0.60 -1.30
N GLY A 331 -12.50 -0.34 -1.72
CA GLY A 331 -11.05 -0.17 -1.74
C GLY A 331 -10.39 -0.72 -0.48
N HIS A 332 -9.09 -0.48 -0.39
CA HIS A 332 -8.23 -0.99 0.66
C HIS A 332 -8.64 -0.42 2.04
N PRO A 333 -8.43 -1.15 3.15
CA PRO A 333 -7.46 -2.21 3.36
C PRO A 333 -8.10 -3.60 3.54
N ASP A 334 -9.24 -3.85 2.91
CA ASP A 334 -9.93 -5.14 3.02
C ASP A 334 -9.03 -6.35 2.69
N ILE A 335 -9.35 -7.47 3.32
CA ILE A 335 -8.68 -8.76 3.12
C ILE A 335 -9.63 -9.71 2.42
N PHE A 336 -9.14 -10.38 1.39
CA PHE A 336 -9.89 -11.34 0.58
C PHE A 336 -9.52 -12.77 0.95
N ASP A 337 -10.52 -13.67 0.96
CA ASP A 337 -10.30 -15.09 0.75
C ASP A 337 -9.78 -15.25 -0.69
N ARG A 338 -8.48 -15.49 -0.81
CA ARG A 338 -7.79 -15.55 -2.09
C ARG A 338 -8.31 -16.71 -2.92
N LEU A 339 -8.52 -17.88 -2.33
CA LEU A 339 -8.96 -19.09 -3.04
C LEU A 339 -10.34 -18.88 -3.65
N PHE A 340 -11.24 -18.22 -2.91
CA PHE A 340 -12.55 -17.84 -3.42
C PHE A 340 -12.43 -16.89 -4.62
N HIS A 341 -11.64 -15.82 -4.51
CA HIS A 341 -11.62 -14.73 -5.49
C HIS A 341 -10.84 -15.06 -6.78
N ILE A 342 -9.68 -15.73 -6.69
CA ILE A 342 -8.87 -16.05 -7.88
C ILE A 342 -9.61 -16.95 -8.87
N THR A 343 -10.55 -17.76 -8.39
CA THR A 343 -11.36 -18.68 -9.21
C THR A 343 -12.70 -18.07 -9.66
N ARG A 344 -13.04 -16.84 -9.22
CA ARG A 344 -14.38 -16.25 -9.37
C ARG A 344 -14.41 -14.83 -9.93
N GLY A 345 -13.38 -14.44 -10.68
CA GLY A 345 -13.33 -13.15 -11.36
C GLY A 345 -12.33 -12.15 -10.76
N GLY A 346 -11.51 -12.59 -9.80
CA GLY A 346 -10.42 -11.80 -9.24
C GLY A 346 -10.88 -10.79 -8.20
N ILE A 347 -10.01 -9.82 -7.94
CA ILE A 347 -10.15 -8.81 -6.88
C ILE A 347 -10.42 -7.40 -7.42
N SER A 348 -10.40 -7.22 -8.75
CA SER A 348 -10.60 -5.92 -9.37
C SER A 348 -10.96 -6.04 -10.83
N LYS A 349 -11.75 -5.09 -11.34
CA LYS A 349 -12.24 -5.08 -12.71
C LYS A 349 -11.48 -4.03 -13.53
N ALA A 350 -10.43 -4.48 -14.22
CA ALA A 350 -9.66 -3.63 -15.11
C ALA A 350 -10.46 -3.23 -16.35
N SER A 351 -10.45 -1.93 -16.66
CA SER A 351 -10.95 -1.39 -17.91
C SER A 351 -10.34 -0.01 -18.13
N LYS A 352 -10.07 0.32 -19.39
CA LYS A 352 -9.43 1.57 -19.78
C LYS A 352 -10.36 2.78 -19.75
N THR A 353 -11.67 2.56 -19.91
CA THR A 353 -12.64 3.65 -20.15
C THR A 353 -13.82 3.62 -19.20
N ILE A 354 -14.35 2.43 -18.91
CA ILE A 354 -15.50 2.22 -18.03
C ILE A 354 -15.06 1.60 -16.70
N ASN A 355 -15.87 1.68 -15.65
CA ASN A 355 -15.60 1.12 -14.32
C ASN A 355 -14.57 1.94 -13.52
N LEU A 356 -14.77 3.26 -13.42
CA LEU A 356 -13.92 4.16 -12.64
C LEU A 356 -13.78 3.77 -11.16
N SER A 357 -14.81 3.12 -10.61
CA SER A 357 -14.82 2.50 -9.28
C SER A 357 -14.53 1.00 -9.41
N GLU A 358 -13.31 0.64 -9.79
CA GLU A 358 -12.91 -0.74 -10.10
C GLU A 358 -13.06 -1.70 -8.92
N ASP A 359 -12.82 -1.20 -7.71
CA ASP A 359 -12.74 -1.99 -6.47
C ASP A 359 -14.11 -2.61 -6.11
N ILE A 360 -15.19 -1.86 -6.30
CA ILE A 360 -16.54 -2.26 -5.86
C ILE A 360 -17.06 -3.50 -6.61
N PHE A 361 -16.58 -3.71 -7.84
CA PHE A 361 -16.95 -4.87 -8.65
C PHE A 361 -16.49 -6.19 -8.03
N SER A 362 -15.41 -6.19 -7.25
CA SER A 362 -15.01 -7.37 -6.48
C SER A 362 -16.05 -7.74 -5.41
N GLY A 363 -16.63 -6.73 -4.75
CA GLY A 363 -17.74 -6.92 -3.81
C GLY A 363 -19.02 -7.39 -4.49
N PHE A 364 -19.33 -6.85 -5.68
CA PHE A 364 -20.46 -7.33 -6.49
C PHE A 364 -20.28 -8.81 -6.86
N ASN A 365 -19.10 -9.18 -7.36
CA ASN A 365 -18.77 -10.56 -7.71
C ASN A 365 -18.83 -11.49 -6.50
N SER A 366 -18.25 -11.09 -5.37
CA SER A 366 -18.33 -11.86 -4.12
C SER A 366 -19.78 -12.15 -3.74
N THR A 367 -20.62 -11.11 -3.68
CA THR A 367 -22.05 -11.23 -3.34
C THR A 367 -22.80 -12.11 -4.34
N MET A 368 -22.59 -11.91 -5.65
CA MET A 368 -23.22 -12.72 -6.70
C MET A 368 -22.78 -14.20 -6.69
N ARG A 369 -21.64 -14.51 -6.09
CA ARG A 369 -21.12 -15.88 -5.97
C ARG A 369 -21.38 -16.51 -4.60
N GLY A 370 -22.25 -15.90 -3.79
CA GLY A 370 -22.66 -16.42 -2.49
C GLY A 370 -21.68 -16.11 -1.34
N GLY A 371 -20.68 -15.26 -1.60
CA GLY A 371 -19.77 -14.76 -0.59
C GLY A 371 -20.45 -13.80 0.38
N ASN A 372 -19.87 -13.69 1.58
CA ASN A 372 -20.30 -12.76 2.61
C ASN A 372 -19.21 -11.71 2.83
N ILE A 373 -19.61 -10.45 3.01
CA ILE A 373 -18.71 -9.32 3.15
C ILE A 373 -18.97 -8.70 4.52
N THR A 374 -17.96 -8.75 5.40
CA THR A 374 -18.07 -8.30 6.80
C THR A 374 -17.27 -7.02 7.02
N HIS A 375 -17.39 -6.44 8.21
CA HIS A 375 -16.64 -5.24 8.60
C HIS A 375 -16.18 -5.33 10.05
N HIS A 376 -14.92 -4.98 10.31
CA HIS A 376 -14.24 -5.13 11.59
C HIS A 376 -13.47 -3.84 11.91
N GLU A 377 -13.72 -3.27 13.09
CA GLU A 377 -13.20 -1.95 13.48
C GLU A 377 -12.11 -2.03 14.56
N TYR A 378 -11.81 -3.22 15.09
CA TYR A 378 -10.77 -3.38 16.11
C TYR A 378 -9.35 -3.32 15.54
N MET A 379 -9.22 -3.44 14.22
CA MET A 379 -7.98 -3.22 13.47
C MET A 379 -8.19 -2.09 12.46
N GLN A 380 -7.16 -1.27 12.26
CA GLN A 380 -7.18 -0.17 11.30
C GLN A 380 -5.85 -0.04 10.55
N VAL A 381 -5.91 0.55 9.35
CA VAL A 381 -4.73 0.91 8.56
C VAL A 381 -4.75 2.42 8.32
N GLY A 382 -3.60 3.06 8.49
CA GLY A 382 -3.45 4.49 8.26
C GLY A 382 -3.58 4.84 6.78
N LYS A 383 -4.22 5.96 6.47
CA LYS A 383 -4.42 6.46 5.11
C LYS A 383 -4.05 7.94 5.02
N GLY A 384 -3.16 8.27 4.09
CA GLY A 384 -2.83 9.65 3.76
C GLY A 384 -3.82 10.21 2.75
N ARG A 385 -4.50 11.31 3.09
CA ARG A 385 -5.38 12.03 2.17
C ARG A 385 -4.80 13.37 1.76
N ASP A 386 -5.08 13.75 0.52
CA ASP A 386 -4.83 15.11 0.03
C ASP A 386 -5.72 16.11 0.76
N VAL A 387 -5.15 17.27 1.10
CA VAL A 387 -5.79 18.27 1.96
C VAL A 387 -6.20 19.55 1.22
N GLY A 388 -5.93 19.62 -0.08
CA GLY A 388 -6.28 20.75 -0.93
C GLY A 388 -7.70 20.66 -1.47
N MET A 389 -8.44 21.78 -1.45
CA MET A 389 -9.85 21.83 -1.91
C MET A 389 -10.05 21.28 -3.32
N ASN A 390 -9.17 21.63 -4.27
CA ASN A 390 -9.27 21.12 -5.65
C ASN A 390 -9.07 19.61 -5.75
N GLN A 391 -8.19 19.05 -4.90
CA GLN A 391 -7.93 17.60 -4.87
C GLN A 391 -9.12 16.86 -4.25
N ILE A 392 -9.68 17.40 -3.17
CA ILE A 392 -10.89 16.90 -2.53
C ILE A 392 -12.07 16.92 -3.51
N SER A 393 -12.31 18.04 -4.19
CA SER A 393 -13.38 18.15 -5.19
C SER A 393 -13.19 17.15 -6.34
N SER A 394 -11.96 16.94 -6.81
CA SER A 394 -11.67 15.94 -7.85
C SER A 394 -11.91 14.51 -7.37
N PHE A 395 -11.63 14.23 -6.08
CA PHE A 395 -11.90 12.93 -5.48
C PHE A 395 -13.41 12.66 -5.37
N GLU A 396 -14.19 13.61 -4.85
CA GLU A 396 -15.64 13.48 -4.76
C GLU A 396 -16.29 13.33 -6.14
N ALA A 397 -15.81 14.09 -7.14
CA ALA A 397 -16.25 13.94 -8.53
C ALA A 397 -15.93 12.55 -9.09
N LYS A 398 -14.76 11.97 -8.75
CA LYS A 398 -14.40 10.60 -9.14
C LYS A 398 -15.39 9.59 -8.54
N VAL A 399 -15.73 9.73 -7.26
CA VAL A 399 -16.69 8.83 -6.57
C VAL A 399 -18.08 8.94 -7.20
N ALA A 400 -18.57 10.17 -7.42
CA ALA A 400 -19.88 10.42 -8.02
C ALA A 400 -19.97 9.84 -9.45
N ASN A 401 -18.98 10.11 -10.29
CA ASN A 401 -18.92 9.54 -11.65
C ASN A 401 -18.87 8.01 -11.63
N GLY A 402 -18.08 7.43 -10.72
CA GLY A 402 -17.98 5.99 -10.56
C GLY A 402 -19.31 5.36 -10.14
N ASN A 403 -20.08 5.99 -9.26
CA ASN A 403 -21.42 5.50 -8.88
C ASN A 403 -22.40 5.59 -10.05
N GLY A 404 -22.37 6.69 -10.82
CA GLY A 404 -23.15 6.85 -12.04
C GLY A 404 -22.84 5.78 -13.08
N GLU A 405 -21.57 5.50 -13.36
CA GLU A 405 -21.14 4.47 -14.32
C GLU A 405 -21.61 3.07 -13.93
N GLN A 406 -21.59 2.74 -12.64
CA GLN A 406 -21.99 1.41 -12.17
C GLN A 406 -23.44 1.07 -12.56
N THR A 407 -24.33 2.07 -12.66
CA THR A 407 -25.74 1.88 -13.06
C THR A 407 -25.91 1.22 -14.42
N LEU A 408 -24.93 1.42 -15.30
CA LEU A 408 -24.89 0.83 -16.65
C LEU A 408 -24.33 -0.59 -16.65
N SER A 409 -23.81 -1.08 -15.52
CA SER A 409 -23.19 -2.40 -15.45
C SER A 409 -24.22 -3.53 -15.39
N ARG A 410 -23.94 -4.61 -16.12
CA ARG A 410 -24.64 -5.90 -15.99
C ARG A 410 -24.57 -6.47 -14.57
N ASP A 411 -23.57 -6.08 -13.78
CA ASP A 411 -23.41 -6.52 -12.40
C ASP A 411 -24.52 -5.95 -11.51
N ILE A 412 -24.91 -4.69 -11.70
CA ILE A 412 -26.06 -4.08 -11.00
C ILE A 412 -27.37 -4.76 -11.40
N TYR A 413 -27.59 -5.01 -12.70
CA TYR A 413 -28.77 -5.76 -13.16
C TYR A 413 -28.88 -7.14 -12.47
N ARG A 414 -27.77 -7.88 -12.38
CA ARG A 414 -27.74 -9.20 -11.76
C ARG A 414 -27.93 -9.15 -10.25
N LEU A 415 -27.38 -8.15 -9.57
CA LEU A 415 -27.62 -7.92 -8.14
C LEU A 415 -29.08 -7.59 -7.88
N GLY A 416 -29.68 -6.68 -8.65
CA GLY A 416 -31.09 -6.32 -8.52
C GLY A 416 -32.06 -7.49 -8.69
N ARG A 417 -31.70 -8.48 -9.53
CA ARG A 417 -32.49 -9.73 -9.69
C ARG A 417 -32.35 -10.71 -8.52
N ARG A 418 -31.37 -10.53 -7.64
CA ARG A 418 -31.06 -11.43 -6.52
C ARG A 418 -31.32 -10.83 -5.14
N PHE A 419 -31.35 -9.51 -5.04
CA PHE A 419 -31.71 -8.82 -3.81
C PHE A 419 -33.21 -8.93 -3.56
N ASP A 420 -33.56 -9.15 -2.29
CA ASP A 420 -34.91 -8.88 -1.81
C ASP A 420 -35.20 -7.37 -1.84
N PHE A 421 -36.47 -7.02 -1.62
CA PHE A 421 -36.93 -5.64 -1.66
C PHE A 421 -36.11 -4.71 -0.75
N TYR A 422 -35.78 -5.14 0.48
CA TYR A 422 -35.07 -4.30 1.46
C TYR A 422 -33.61 -4.12 1.08
N ARG A 423 -32.94 -5.17 0.61
CA ARG A 423 -31.56 -5.07 0.12
C ARG A 423 -31.48 -4.23 -1.15
N MET A 424 -32.47 -4.33 -2.03
CA MET A 424 -32.54 -3.50 -3.24
C MET A 424 -32.71 -2.01 -2.88
N LEU A 425 -33.60 -1.68 -1.96
CA LEU A 425 -33.79 -0.31 -1.48
C LEU A 425 -32.52 0.23 -0.80
N SER A 426 -31.91 -0.59 0.05
CA SER A 426 -30.65 -0.27 0.73
C SER A 426 -29.53 -0.02 -0.27
N PHE A 427 -29.39 -0.88 -1.28
CA PHE A 427 -28.39 -0.75 -2.33
C PHE A 427 -28.58 0.53 -3.13
N TYR A 428 -29.83 0.86 -3.49
CA TYR A 428 -30.16 2.09 -4.19
C TYR A 428 -29.66 3.31 -3.41
N PHE A 429 -30.10 3.52 -2.16
CA PHE A 429 -29.75 4.71 -1.39
C PHE A 429 -28.29 4.83 -0.94
N THR A 430 -27.53 3.73 -0.96
CA THR A 430 -26.17 3.71 -0.39
C THR A 430 -25.08 3.63 -1.45
N THR A 431 -25.41 3.16 -2.66
CA THR A 431 -24.41 2.93 -3.71
C THR A 431 -24.74 3.70 -5.00
N VAL A 432 -26.02 3.78 -5.39
CA VAL A 432 -26.41 4.30 -6.71
C VAL A 432 -27.06 5.68 -6.67
N GLY A 433 -28.06 5.86 -5.81
CA GLY A 433 -29.00 6.98 -5.83
C GLY A 433 -28.78 8.03 -4.75
#